data_AF-A0A931RUD0-F1
#
_entry.id   AF-A0A931RUD0-F1
#
_cell.length_a   1.000
_cell.length_b   1.000
_cell.length_c   1.000
_cell.angle_alpha   90.00
_cell.angle_beta   90.00
_cell.angle_gamma   90.00
#
_symmetry.space_group_name_H-M   'P 1'
#
loop_
_entity.id
_entity.type
_entity.pdbx_description
1 polymer ?
#
loop_
_entity_poly.entity_id
_entity_poly.type
_entity_poly.pdbx_seq_one_letter_code
_entity_poly.pdbx_strand_id
1 'polypeptide(L)'
;MNRVKSSMRYIVPALGFLLPVIALAALANPSPVLSGGAVTLTEVEKLINGIARFLIVISIVIAVIFIVYGGIRWIAAGSNEEQVTKAKSIVWNGIIGALVVLAVGVILQTLAGVVTRSFFGTFRQ
;
A
#
# COMPACT_ATOMS: atom_id res chain seq x y z
N MET A 1 24.97 2.82 30.59
CA MET A 1 24.26 3.44 29.46
C MET A 1 24.04 2.49 28.26
N ASN A 2 24.00 1.15 28.44
CA ASN A 2 23.95 0.19 27.31
C ASN A 2 22.65 -0.64 27.21
N ARG A 3 21.72 -0.53 28.17
CA ARG A 3 20.46 -1.30 28.18
C ARG A 3 19.43 -0.74 27.18
N VAL A 4 19.42 0.59 27.01
CA VAL A 4 18.48 1.31 26.12
C VAL A 4 18.69 0.95 24.65
N LYS A 5 19.94 0.75 24.20
CA LYS A 5 20.25 0.41 22.80
C LYS A 5 19.80 -1.01 22.42
N SER A 6 19.73 -1.94 23.39
CA SER A 6 19.28 -3.32 23.18
C SER A 6 17.77 -3.41 23.04
N SER A 7 17.02 -2.68 23.87
CA SER A 7 15.55 -2.57 23.77
C SER A 7 15.11 -1.87 22.48
N MET A 8 15.86 -0.84 22.05
CA MET A 8 15.59 -0.08 20.83
C MET A 8 15.63 -0.95 19.56
N ARG A 9 16.46 -2.02 19.54
CA ARG A 9 16.58 -2.93 18.38
C ARG A 9 15.32 -3.76 18.13
N TYR A 10 14.49 -3.97 19.16
CA TYR A 10 13.23 -4.73 19.06
C TYR A 10 12.00 -3.82 18.97
N ILE A 11 12.09 -2.59 19.47
CA ILE A 11 10.99 -1.61 19.45
C ILE A 11 10.69 -1.13 18.02
N VAL A 12 11.73 -0.87 17.20
CA VAL A 12 11.56 -0.37 15.82
C VAL A 12 10.80 -1.34 14.91
N PRO A 13 11.14 -2.65 14.83
CA PRO A 13 10.35 -3.60 14.03
C PRO A 13 8.95 -3.86 14.61
N ALA A 14 8.79 -3.86 15.95
CA ALA A 14 7.49 -4.02 16.58
C ALA A 14 6.55 -2.83 16.29
N LEU A 15 7.09 -1.60 16.27
CA LEU A 15 6.35 -0.39 15.89
C LEU A 15 5.98 -0.42 14.41
N GLY A 16 6.88 -0.89 13.54
CA GLY A 16 6.62 -1.09 12.11
C GLY A 16 5.51 -2.12 11.84
N PHE A 17 5.40 -3.16 12.68
CA PHE A 17 4.32 -4.15 12.61
C PHE A 17 2.96 -3.63 13.09
N LEU A 18 2.95 -2.59 13.93
CA LEU A 18 1.73 -1.94 14.42
C LEU A 18 1.17 -0.89 13.45
N LEU A 19 2.01 -0.31 12.58
CA LEU A 19 1.57 0.63 11.53
C LEU A 19 0.44 0.09 10.64
N PRO A 20 0.48 -1.15 10.13
CA PRO A 20 -0.64 -1.71 9.36
C PRO A 20 -1.90 -1.88 10.20
N VAL A 21 -1.79 -2.17 11.50
CA VAL A 21 -2.96 -2.30 12.40
C VAL A 21 -3.61 -0.95 12.64
N ILE A 22 -2.82 0.11 12.81
CA ILE A 22 -3.32 1.49 12.96
C ILE A 22 -3.91 1.99 11.64
N ALA A 23 -3.28 1.70 10.50
CA ALA A 23 -3.81 2.02 9.17
C ALA A 23 -5.12 1.28 8.87
N LEU A 24 -5.27 0.05 9.37
CA LEU A 24 -6.49 -0.74 9.28
C LEU A 24 -7.62 -0.13 10.14
N ALA A 25 -7.29 0.36 11.34
CA ALA A 25 -8.25 1.04 12.22
C ALA A 25 -8.68 2.43 11.71
N ALA A 26 -7.83 3.09 10.90
CA ALA A 26 -8.15 4.35 10.24
C ALA A 26 -8.99 4.19 8.96
N LEU A 27 -9.32 2.95 8.57
CA LEU A 27 -10.37 2.72 7.58
C LEU A 27 -11.68 3.12 8.25
N ALA A 28 -12.20 4.28 7.85
CA ALA A 28 -13.53 4.75 8.20
C ALA A 28 -14.50 3.56 8.15
N ASN A 29 -15.00 3.17 9.33
CA ASN A 29 -15.94 2.09 9.48
C ASN A 29 -17.10 2.39 8.51
N PRO A 30 -17.32 1.62 7.43
CA PRO A 30 -18.45 1.88 6.56
C PRO A 30 -19.69 1.68 7.44
N SER A 31 -20.39 2.77 7.72
CA SER A 31 -21.67 2.75 8.41
C SER A 31 -22.53 1.66 7.77
N PRO A 32 -23.14 0.74 8.55
CA PRO A 32 -23.84 -0.40 7.99
C PRO A 32 -24.92 0.09 7.02
N VAL A 33 -24.69 -0.15 5.73
CA VAL A 33 -25.66 0.03 4.65
C VAL A 33 -26.60 -1.17 4.67
N LEU A 34 -27.33 -1.31 5.77
CA LEU A 34 -28.43 -2.23 5.91
C LEU A 34 -29.63 -1.48 6.50
N SER A 35 -29.97 -0.38 5.85
CA SER A 35 -31.37 0.06 5.81
C SER A 35 -31.87 -0.42 4.45
N GLY A 36 -32.88 -1.29 4.41
CA GLY A 36 -33.36 -2.01 3.23
C GLY A 36 -33.96 -1.13 2.12
N GLY A 37 -33.21 -0.15 1.64
CA GLY A 37 -33.51 0.67 0.46
C GLY A 37 -32.78 0.15 -0.78
N ALA A 38 -33.26 0.58 -1.95
CA ALA A 38 -32.69 0.21 -3.24
C ALA A 38 -31.18 0.51 -3.31
N VAL A 39 -30.39 -0.45 -3.83
CA VAL A 39 -28.95 -0.30 -4.03
C VAL A 39 -28.70 0.91 -4.92
N THR A 40 -28.20 1.99 -4.33
CA THR A 40 -27.83 3.19 -5.08
C THR A 40 -26.44 3.01 -5.66
N LEU A 41 -26.17 3.61 -6.83
CA LEU A 41 -24.83 3.59 -7.44
C LEU A 41 -23.75 4.11 -6.47
N THR A 42 -24.13 5.02 -5.57
CA THR A 42 -23.27 5.60 -4.53
C THR A 42 -22.84 4.57 -3.48
N GLU A 43 -23.67 3.59 -3.14
CA GLU A 43 -23.30 2.51 -2.21
C GLU A 43 -22.31 1.54 -2.83
N VAL A 44 -22.54 1.18 -4.09
CA VAL A 44 -21.60 0.34 -4.85
C VAL A 44 -20.26 1.05 -5.00
N GLU A 45 -20.27 2.35 -5.28
CA GLU A 45 -19.06 3.18 -5.36
C GLU A 45 -18.31 3.23 -4.02
N LYS A 46 -19.00 3.44 -2.89
CA LYS A 46 -18.38 3.43 -1.56
C LYS A 46 -17.77 2.07 -1.23
N LEU A 47 -18.44 0.98 -1.56
CA LEU A 47 -17.93 -0.38 -1.33
C LEU A 47 -16.66 -0.64 -2.15
N ILE A 48 -16.68 -0.30 -3.44
CA ILE A 48 -15.53 -0.46 -4.34
C ILE A 48 -14.35 0.39 -3.85
N ASN A 49 -14.59 1.66 -3.49
CA ASN A 49 -13.54 2.55 -2.98
C ASN A 49 -12.97 2.06 -1.64
N GLY A 50 -13.82 1.51 -0.77
CA GLY A 50 -13.39 0.90 0.50
C GLY A 50 -12.44 -0.29 0.27
N ILE A 51 -12.83 -1.20 -0.63
CA ILE A 51 -12.01 -2.37 -0.99
C ILE A 51 -10.71 -1.94 -1.65
N ALA A 52 -10.77 -1.01 -2.62
CA ALA A 52 -9.59 -0.50 -3.31
C ALA A 52 -8.58 0.13 -2.33
N ARG A 53 -9.07 0.96 -1.40
CA ARG A 53 -8.21 1.59 -0.38
C ARG A 53 -7.57 0.55 0.55
N PHE A 54 -8.32 -0.46 0.97
CA PHE A 54 -7.81 -1.56 1.79
C PHE A 54 -6.69 -2.34 1.06
N LEU A 55 -6.91 -2.68 -0.21
CA LEU A 55 -5.91 -3.38 -1.03
C LEU A 55 -4.65 -2.55 -1.25
N ILE A 56 -4.78 -1.25 -1.48
CA ILE A 56 -3.63 -0.33 -1.64
C ILE A 56 -2.78 -0.32 -0.36
N VAL A 57 -3.40 -0.18 0.81
CA VAL A 57 -2.67 -0.14 2.10
C VAL A 57 -1.90 -1.45 2.33
N ILE A 58 -2.54 -2.60 2.12
CA ILE A 58 -1.89 -3.90 2.27
C ILE A 58 -0.74 -4.06 1.28
N SER A 59 -0.93 -3.63 0.04
CA SER A 59 0.09 -3.76 -1.01
C SER A 59 1.34 -2.94 -0.69
N ILE A 60 1.19 -1.73 -0.15
CA ILE A 60 2.32 -0.89 0.26
C ILE A 60 3.11 -1.56 1.40
N VAL A 61 2.42 -2.12 2.40
CA VAL A 61 3.07 -2.81 3.51
C VAL A 61 3.88 -4.01 3.02
N ILE A 62 3.29 -4.81 2.14
CA ILE A 62 3.96 -5.95 1.51
C ILE A 62 5.19 -5.48 0.72
N ALA A 63 5.06 -4.42 -0.10
CA ALA A 63 6.16 -3.89 -0.88
C ALA A 63 7.35 -3.47 0.00
N VAL A 64 7.09 -2.80 1.12
CA VAL A 64 8.14 -2.41 2.09
C VAL A 64 8.83 -3.63 2.68
N ILE A 65 8.09 -4.67 3.05
CA ILE A 65 8.67 -5.92 3.57
C ILE A 65 9.60 -6.58 2.54
N PHE A 66 9.18 -6.64 1.27
CA PHE A 66 9.99 -7.21 0.19
C PHE A 66 11.27 -6.40 -0.06
N ILE A 67 11.19 -5.06 -0.02
CA ILE A 67 12.36 -4.19 -0.18
C ILE A 67 13.35 -4.39 0.97
N VAL A 68 12.86 -4.42 2.22
CA VAL A 68 13.71 -4.64 3.40
C VAL A 68 14.35 -6.03 3.38
N TYR A 69 13.56 -7.08 3.07
CA TYR A 69 14.06 -8.44 2.96
C TYR A 69 15.09 -8.60 1.82
N GLY A 70 14.81 -8.03 0.66
CA GLY A 70 15.72 -7.99 -0.48
C GLY A 70 17.02 -7.24 -0.15
N GLY A 71 16.93 -6.12 0.55
CA GLY A 71 18.08 -5.32 1.00
C GLY A 71 18.97 -6.08 2.00
N ILE A 72 18.38 -6.73 3.00
CA ILE A 72 19.13 -7.56 3.97
C ILE A 72 19.84 -8.70 3.24
N ARG A 73 19.14 -9.38 2.32
CA ARG A 73 19.72 -10.48 1.53
C ARG A 73 20.82 -9.99 0.60
N TRP A 74 20.72 -8.77 0.07
CA TRP A 74 21.73 -8.18 -0.79
C TRP A 74 23.03 -7.89 -0.02
N ILE A 75 22.92 -7.33 1.19
CA ILE A 75 24.07 -7.11 2.07
C ILE A 75 24.68 -8.45 2.53
N ALA A 76 23.86 -9.46 2.81
CA ALA A 76 24.32 -10.77 3.24
C ALA A 76 24.99 -11.60 2.12
N ALA A 77 24.79 -11.25 0.85
CA ALA A 77 25.35 -11.98 -0.29
C ALA A 77 26.87 -11.84 -0.45
N GLY A 78 27.47 -10.77 0.11
CA GLY A 78 28.92 -10.55 0.06
C GLY A 78 29.47 -10.57 -1.37
N SER A 79 30.47 -11.43 -1.61
CA SER A 79 31.13 -11.60 -2.92
C SER A 79 30.51 -12.70 -3.80
N ASN A 80 29.42 -13.33 -3.39
CA ASN A 80 28.75 -14.35 -4.21
C ASN A 80 27.80 -13.67 -5.22
N GLU A 81 28.25 -13.54 -6.47
CA GLU A 81 27.50 -12.87 -7.55
C GLU A 81 26.11 -13.48 -7.80
N GLU A 82 25.95 -14.80 -7.61
CA GLU A 82 24.67 -15.48 -7.80
C GLU A 82 23.65 -15.02 -6.74
N GLN A 83 24.10 -14.89 -5.49
CA GLN A 83 23.25 -14.42 -4.38
C GLN A 83 22.96 -12.92 -4.50
N VAL A 84 23.91 -12.13 -5.00
CA VAL A 84 23.69 -10.71 -5.31
C VAL A 84 22.62 -10.55 -6.39
N THR A 85 22.67 -11.37 -7.44
CA THR A 85 21.70 -11.35 -8.53
C THR A 85 20.29 -11.73 -8.04
N LYS A 86 20.19 -12.78 -7.22
CA LYS A 86 18.92 -13.19 -6.58
C LYS A 86 18.38 -12.13 -5.62
N ALA A 87 19.24 -11.42 -4.89
CA ALA A 87 18.79 -10.37 -3.99
C ALA A 87 18.30 -9.13 -4.77
N LYS A 88 19.01 -8.75 -5.84
CA LYS A 88 18.58 -7.66 -6.74
C LYS A 88 17.23 -7.95 -7.38
N SER A 89 16.97 -9.18 -7.83
CA SER A 89 15.67 -9.51 -8.43
C SER A 89 14.51 -9.37 -7.44
N ILE A 90 14.73 -9.70 -6.16
CA ILE A 90 13.72 -9.48 -5.10
C ILE A 90 13.42 -8.00 -4.91
N VAL A 91 14.46 -7.15 -4.90
CA VAL A 91 14.29 -5.70 -4.78
C VAL A 91 13.55 -5.14 -6.00
N TRP A 92 13.92 -5.55 -7.21
CA TRP A 92 13.25 -5.13 -8.45
C TRP A 92 11.78 -5.55 -8.47
N ASN A 93 11.46 -6.77 -8.05
CA ASN A 93 10.08 -7.24 -7.95
C ASN A 93 9.27 -6.40 -6.93
N GLY A 94 9.88 -6.01 -5.81
CA GLY A 94 9.27 -5.10 -4.84
C GLY A 94 9.01 -3.70 -5.41
N ILE A 95 9.95 -3.15 -6.18
CA ILE A 95 9.81 -1.86 -6.86
C ILE A 95 8.68 -1.91 -7.89
N ILE A 96 8.63 -2.96 -8.70
CA ILE A 96 7.57 -3.15 -9.70
C ILE A 96 6.20 -3.23 -9.01
N GLY A 97 6.09 -3.98 -7.91
CA GLY A 97 4.87 -4.04 -7.12
C GLY A 97 4.42 -2.68 -6.59
N ALA A 98 5.34 -1.87 -6.05
CA ALA A 98 5.05 -0.51 -5.60
C ALA A 98 4.60 0.40 -6.76
N LEU A 99 5.25 0.28 -7.93
CA LEU A 99 4.93 1.08 -9.11
C LEU A 99 3.53 0.74 -9.64
N VAL A 100 3.14 -0.54 -9.65
CA VAL A 100 1.79 -0.98 -10.03
C VAL A 100 0.73 -0.35 -9.12
N VAL A 101 0.93 -0.34 -7.81
CA VAL A 101 -0.03 0.25 -6.86
C VAL A 101 -0.19 1.75 -7.11
N LEU A 102 0.91 2.47 -7.35
CA LEU A 102 0.88 3.89 -7.70
C LEU A 102 0.16 4.13 -9.03
N ALA A 103 0.43 3.31 -10.04
CA ALA A 103 -0.22 3.40 -11.35
C ALA A 103 -1.74 3.20 -11.25
N VAL A 104 -2.19 2.23 -10.44
CA VAL A 104 -3.62 2.01 -10.17
C VAL A 104 -4.26 3.25 -9.56
N GLY A 105 -3.62 3.88 -8.57
CA GLY A 105 -4.12 5.12 -7.96
C GLY A 105 -4.33 6.24 -8.99
N VAL A 106 -3.36 6.44 -9.88
CA VAL A 106 -3.43 7.45 -10.96
C VAL A 106 -4.54 7.13 -11.95
N ILE A 107 -4.68 5.86 -12.34
CA ILE A 107 -5.73 5.41 -13.27
C ILE A 107 -7.11 5.64 -12.65
N LEU A 108 -7.32 5.27 -11.38
CA LEU A 108 -8.60 5.45 -10.69
C LEU A 108 -8.97 6.94 -10.57
N GLN A 109 -8.00 7.80 -10.24
CA GLN A 109 -8.23 9.25 -10.16
C GLN A 109 -8.60 9.84 -11.53
N THR A 110 -7.96 9.35 -12.60
CA THR A 110 -8.26 9.75 -13.98
C THR A 110 -9.66 9.30 -14.40
N LEU A 111 -10.02 8.05 -14.12
CA LEU A 111 -11.35 7.50 -14.41
C LEU A 111 -12.44 8.24 -13.63
N ALA A 112 -12.23 8.53 -12.35
CA ALA A 112 -13.16 9.32 -11.55
C ALA A 112 -13.39 10.71 -12.16
N GLY A 113 -12.32 11.39 -12.60
CA GLY A 113 -12.42 12.68 -13.28
C GLY A 113 -13.23 12.63 -14.58
N VAL A 114 -13.09 11.54 -15.34
CA VAL A 114 -13.87 11.30 -16.58
C VAL A 114 -15.34 11.02 -16.27
N VAL A 115 -15.62 10.15 -15.28
CA VAL A 115 -16.98 9.76 -14.89
C VAL A 115 -17.77 10.92 -14.30
N THR A 116 -17.15 11.72 -13.42
CA THR A 116 -17.78 12.90 -12.82
C THR A 116 -17.93 14.06 -13.81
N ARG A 117 -17.48 13.91 -15.07
CA ARG A 117 -17.41 14.96 -16.11
C ARG A 117 -16.57 16.18 -15.72
N SER A 118 -15.94 16.16 -14.55
CA SER A 118 -15.01 17.18 -14.06
C SER A 118 -13.87 17.42 -15.05
N PHE A 119 -13.39 16.36 -15.70
CA PHE A 119 -12.37 16.44 -16.74
C PHE A 119 -12.83 17.31 -17.92
N PHE A 120 -14.07 17.17 -18.37
CA PHE A 120 -14.63 17.95 -19.49
C PHE A 120 -15.09 19.37 -19.07
N GLY A 121 -15.33 19.61 -17.77
CA GLY A 121 -15.69 20.92 -17.23
C GLY A 121 -14.51 21.90 -17.18
N THR A 122 -13.30 21.41 -16.93
CA THR A 122 -12.07 22.24 -16.86
C THR A 122 -11.68 22.89 -18.20
N PHE A 123 -12.07 22.31 -19.33
CA PHE A 123 -11.80 22.87 -20.68
C PHE A 123 -12.85 23.89 -21.16
N ARG A 124 -13.79 24.29 -20.31
CA ARG A 124 -14.83 25.29 -20.64
C ARG A 124 -14.60 26.67 -20.00
N GLN A 125 -13.41 26.94 -19.46
CA GLN A 125 -12.94 28.29 -19.16
C GLN A 125 -11.90 28.75 -20.18
#